data_AF-A0A9J7AW66-F1
#
_entry.id   AF-A0A9J7AW66-F1
#
_cell.length_a   1.000
_cell.length_b   1.000
_cell.length_c   1.000
_cell.angle_alpha   90.00
_cell.angle_beta   90.00
_cell.angle_gamma   90.00
#
_symmetry.space_group_name_H-M   'P 1'
#
loop_
_entity.id
_entity.type
_entity.pdbx_description
1 polymer ?
#
loop_
_entity_poly.entity_id
_entity_poly.type
_entity_poly.pdbx_seq_one_letter_code
_entity_poly.pdbx_strand_id
1 'polypeptide(L)'
;MPLKRAETGIWTLEIIDGEQVIFESSHPSYLEALPRYLTAIDPVFVRAREVSEFNFLSSIFAVRRMQDAGWDPYETTQGAIAAIRSLRNGKMEGEVGRHLTLWLYGHIVEASEPYEFLANLIAVTCGGRFESERFPPRPNGAPLSPSIKIERLAEQATEAGLPDVVVPMQEAWNRDFRNAIFHADYSLHGSEVRTIRPVHVYSHDEAMTLVNRAMACHEAITILRTANIESYAGPVIIPCDPRFSGNPGEMATVIVREGFGAVGIKDAWTEVEIARGCIPYRFGRFTYEEMQMLEENPALALLPAKD
;
A
#
# COMPACT_ATOMS: atom_id res chain seq x y z
N MET A 1 -10.96 -0.32 -15.64
CA MET A 1 -10.76 1.15 -15.66
C MET A 1 -9.38 1.39 -16.23
N PRO A 2 -9.27 1.90 -17.47
CA PRO A 2 -8.04 1.92 -18.23
C PRO A 2 -7.27 3.17 -17.79
N LEU A 3 -6.40 2.98 -16.82
CA LEU A 3 -5.47 4.01 -16.38
C LEU A 3 -4.24 3.97 -17.28
N LYS A 4 -3.81 5.14 -17.75
CA LYS A 4 -2.60 5.28 -18.54
C LYS A 4 -1.64 6.22 -17.86
N ARG A 5 -0.39 5.77 -17.73
CA ARG A 5 0.74 6.57 -17.27
C ARG A 5 1.46 7.14 -18.49
N ALA A 6 1.50 8.46 -18.61
CA ALA A 6 2.31 9.15 -19.61
C ALA A 6 3.81 9.03 -19.25
N GLU A 7 4.70 9.30 -20.22
CA GLU A 7 6.15 9.37 -19.96
C GLU A 7 6.51 10.42 -18.90
N THR A 8 5.69 11.47 -18.78
CA THR A 8 5.83 12.51 -17.75
C THR A 8 5.46 12.04 -16.34
N GLY A 9 4.98 10.80 -16.17
CA GLY A 9 4.47 10.27 -14.89
C GLY A 9 3.04 10.71 -14.56
N ILE A 10 2.40 11.50 -15.43
CA ILE A 10 0.99 11.90 -15.25
C ILE A 10 0.08 10.72 -15.59
N TRP A 11 -0.84 10.41 -14.69
CA TRP A 11 -1.85 9.38 -14.87
C TRP A 11 -3.16 9.99 -15.34
N THR A 12 -3.76 9.36 -16.36
CA THR A 12 -5.07 9.75 -16.90
C THR A 12 -6.00 8.55 -17.00
N LEU A 13 -7.29 8.81 -16.89
CA LEU A 13 -8.33 7.84 -17.23
C LEU A 13 -8.57 7.89 -18.74
N GLU A 14 -8.40 6.76 -19.41
CA GLU A 14 -8.90 6.57 -20.77
C GLU A 14 -10.32 5.98 -20.68
N ILE A 15 -11.23 6.42 -21.54
CA ILE A 15 -12.55 5.81 -21.66
C ILE A 15 -12.48 4.87 -22.87
N ILE A 16 -12.58 3.57 -22.64
CA ILE A 16 -12.65 2.55 -23.69
C ILE A 16 -14.11 2.11 -23.82
N ASP A 17 -14.60 1.97 -25.06
CA ASP A 17 -15.95 1.49 -25.38
C ASP A 17 -16.20 0.14 -24.66
N GLY A 18 -17.21 0.10 -23.79
CA GLY A 18 -17.56 -1.06 -22.94
C GLY A 18 -17.27 -0.88 -21.45
N GLU A 19 -16.30 -0.03 -21.06
CA GLU A 19 -16.09 0.33 -19.66
C GLU A 19 -16.93 1.53 -19.20
N GLN A 20 -17.64 2.19 -20.13
CA GLN A 20 -18.49 3.37 -19.91
C GLN A 20 -19.53 3.15 -18.78
N VAL A 21 -20.05 1.93 -18.65
CA VAL A 21 -21.02 1.53 -17.59
C VAL A 21 -20.39 1.56 -16.17
N ILE A 22 -19.08 1.28 -16.06
CA ILE A 22 -18.34 1.36 -14.79
C ILE A 22 -18.13 2.83 -14.40
N PHE A 23 -17.90 3.70 -15.38
CA PHE A 23 -17.77 5.14 -15.17
C PHE A 23 -19.10 5.78 -14.75
N GLU A 24 -20.21 5.43 -15.40
CA GLU A 24 -21.54 5.97 -15.09
C GLU A 24 -22.04 5.58 -13.69
N SER A 25 -21.56 4.47 -13.14
CA SER A 25 -21.91 3.99 -11.79
C SER A 25 -20.92 4.43 -10.71
N SER A 26 -19.82 5.10 -11.07
CA SER A 26 -18.81 5.58 -10.13
C SER A 26 -19.09 7.00 -9.66
N HIS A 27 -18.76 7.29 -8.40
CA HIS A 27 -18.92 8.64 -7.86
C HIS A 27 -17.93 9.61 -8.52
N PRO A 28 -18.33 10.85 -8.88
CA PRO A 28 -17.45 11.81 -9.55
C PRO A 28 -16.14 12.08 -8.81
N SER A 29 -16.19 12.13 -7.46
CA SER A 29 -14.98 12.35 -6.66
C SER A 29 -13.99 11.18 -6.72
N TYR A 30 -14.43 9.94 -6.99
CA TYR A 30 -13.52 8.81 -7.18
C TYR A 30 -12.80 8.92 -8.53
N LEU A 31 -13.57 9.20 -9.58
CA LEU A 31 -13.05 9.32 -10.95
C LEU A 31 -12.08 10.49 -11.09
N GLU A 32 -12.34 11.61 -10.41
CA GLU A 32 -11.41 12.74 -10.34
C GLU A 32 -10.16 12.40 -9.53
N ALA A 33 -10.34 11.86 -8.32
CA ALA A 33 -9.25 11.73 -7.37
C ALA A 33 -8.23 10.65 -7.78
N LEU A 34 -8.66 9.52 -8.33
CA LEU A 34 -7.77 8.39 -8.60
C LEU A 34 -6.59 8.73 -9.54
N PRO A 35 -6.77 9.27 -10.76
CA PRO A 35 -5.64 9.65 -11.62
C PRO A 35 -4.76 10.74 -11.00
N ARG A 36 -5.35 11.70 -10.27
CA ARG A 36 -4.60 12.75 -9.57
C ARG A 36 -3.75 12.17 -8.44
N TYR A 37 -4.29 11.23 -7.67
CA TYR A 37 -3.57 10.56 -6.58
C TYR A 37 -2.47 9.66 -7.10
N LEU A 38 -2.69 8.95 -8.20
CA LEU A 38 -1.62 8.19 -8.87
C LEU A 38 -0.49 9.12 -9.30
N THR A 39 -0.81 10.26 -9.92
CA THR A 39 0.17 11.28 -10.33
C THR A 39 0.94 11.84 -9.14
N ALA A 40 0.27 12.05 -8.00
CA ALA A 40 0.89 12.57 -6.79
C ALA A 40 1.81 11.55 -6.09
N ILE A 41 1.44 10.26 -6.10
CA ILE A 41 2.17 9.21 -5.37
C ILE A 41 3.30 8.60 -6.21
N ASP A 42 3.10 8.39 -7.51
CA ASP A 42 4.05 7.71 -8.40
C ASP A 42 5.51 8.23 -8.30
N PRO A 43 5.78 9.55 -8.20
CA PRO A 43 7.16 10.05 -8.08
C PRO A 43 7.95 9.46 -6.91
N VAL A 44 7.31 9.12 -5.79
CA VAL A 44 8.01 8.51 -4.64
C VAL A 44 8.47 7.08 -4.96
N PHE A 45 7.71 6.33 -5.75
CA PHE A 45 8.07 4.97 -6.18
C PHE A 45 9.28 5.02 -7.12
N VAL A 46 9.21 5.89 -8.14
CA VAL A 46 10.29 6.07 -9.12
C VAL A 46 11.58 6.46 -8.42
N ARG A 47 11.56 7.53 -7.61
CA ARG A 47 12.75 8.04 -6.94
C ARG A 47 13.31 7.07 -5.90
N ALA A 48 12.46 6.38 -5.13
CA ALA A 48 12.94 5.41 -4.15
C ALA A 48 13.66 4.24 -4.84
N ARG A 49 13.12 3.74 -5.96
CA ARG A 49 13.75 2.68 -6.76
C ARG A 49 15.10 3.12 -7.33
N GLU A 50 15.18 4.33 -7.87
CA GLU A 50 16.43 4.90 -8.40
C GLU A 50 17.51 5.08 -7.33
N VAL A 51 17.14 5.52 -6.13
CA VAL A 51 18.11 5.72 -5.03
C VAL A 51 18.61 4.38 -4.48
N SER A 52 17.71 3.42 -4.28
CA SER A 52 18.07 2.10 -3.79
C SER A 52 16.98 1.08 -4.09
N GLU A 53 17.15 0.30 -5.15
CA GLU A 53 16.23 -0.79 -5.51
C GLU A 53 16.05 -1.82 -4.37
N PHE A 54 17.10 -2.10 -3.59
CA PHE A 54 17.03 -2.98 -2.42
C PHE A 54 16.01 -2.50 -1.37
N ASN A 55 16.22 -1.29 -0.80
CA ASN A 55 15.29 -0.74 0.18
C ASN A 55 13.90 -0.43 -0.40
N PHE A 56 13.82 -0.08 -1.68
CA PHE A 56 12.54 0.09 -2.38
C PHE A 56 11.73 -1.21 -2.36
N LEU A 57 12.32 -2.32 -2.78
CA LEU A 57 11.71 -3.64 -2.74
C LEU A 57 11.33 -4.05 -1.31
N SER A 58 12.24 -3.84 -0.34
CA SER A 58 11.93 -4.07 1.09
C SER A 58 10.71 -3.30 1.56
N SER A 59 10.54 -2.06 1.09
CA SER A 59 9.41 -1.21 1.44
C SER A 59 8.09 -1.74 0.88
N ILE A 60 8.07 -2.19 -0.37
CA ILE A 60 6.83 -2.65 -1.03
C ILE A 60 6.45 -4.09 -0.67
N PHE A 61 7.39 -4.95 -0.27
CA PHE A 61 7.05 -6.26 0.32
C PHE A 61 6.34 -6.12 1.67
N ALA A 62 6.50 -4.96 2.32
CA ALA A 62 5.81 -4.59 3.54
C ALA A 62 5.98 -5.62 4.67
N VAL A 63 7.12 -6.31 4.75
CA VAL A 63 7.40 -7.30 5.80
C VAL A 63 7.59 -6.57 7.15
N ARG A 64 6.80 -6.92 8.17
CA ARG A 64 6.82 -6.23 9.47
C ARG A 64 7.23 -7.18 10.59
N ARG A 65 8.20 -6.77 11.41
CA ARG A 65 8.60 -7.48 12.65
C ARG A 65 8.75 -8.99 12.42
N MET A 66 8.41 -9.79 13.43
CA MET A 66 8.31 -11.25 13.34
C MET A 66 6.93 -11.62 12.79
N GLN A 67 6.86 -11.88 11.49
CA GLN A 67 5.69 -12.37 10.78
C GLN A 67 5.99 -13.76 10.22
N ASP A 68 5.01 -14.64 10.32
CA ASP A 68 5.05 -15.98 9.72
C ASP A 68 4.19 -16.00 8.43
N ALA A 69 4.15 -17.14 7.73
CA ALA A 69 3.27 -17.38 6.60
C ALA A 69 1.82 -17.02 6.97
N GLY A 70 1.17 -16.22 6.12
CA GLY A 70 -0.21 -15.73 6.32
C GLY A 70 -0.33 -14.48 7.19
N TRP A 71 0.76 -13.92 7.72
CA TRP A 71 0.71 -12.67 8.51
C TRP A 71 0.98 -11.45 7.63
N ASP A 72 0.04 -11.15 6.72
CA ASP A 72 0.04 -9.96 5.88
C ASP A 72 -1.23 -9.11 6.14
N PRO A 73 -1.14 -8.08 6.99
CA PRO A 73 -2.26 -7.17 7.26
C PRO A 73 -2.70 -6.38 6.03
N TYR A 74 -1.82 -6.15 5.06
CA TYR A 74 -2.16 -5.41 3.86
C TYR A 74 -2.99 -6.28 2.92
N GLU A 75 -2.57 -7.52 2.67
CA GLU A 75 -3.33 -8.51 1.90
C GLU A 75 -4.73 -8.69 2.51
N THR A 76 -4.82 -8.79 3.84
CA THR A 76 -6.09 -8.86 4.57
C THR A 76 -6.97 -7.63 4.31
N THR A 77 -6.39 -6.43 4.35
CA THR A 77 -7.09 -5.16 4.08
C THR A 77 -7.62 -5.12 2.65
N GLN A 78 -6.80 -5.51 1.67
CA GLN A 78 -7.19 -5.56 0.26
C GLN A 78 -8.35 -6.53 0.03
N GLY A 79 -8.27 -7.74 0.62
CA GLY A 79 -9.34 -8.74 0.56
C GLY A 79 -10.65 -8.24 1.19
N ALA A 80 -10.58 -7.59 2.35
CA ALA A 80 -11.74 -7.03 3.03
C ALA A 80 -12.41 -5.92 2.20
N ILE A 81 -11.63 -5.00 1.63
CA ILE A 81 -12.15 -3.92 0.77
C ILE A 81 -12.82 -4.50 -0.47
N ALA A 82 -12.19 -5.47 -1.14
CA ALA A 82 -12.76 -6.14 -2.31
C ALA A 82 -14.08 -6.85 -1.99
N ALA A 83 -14.13 -7.58 -0.87
CA ALA A 83 -15.34 -8.29 -0.42
C ALA A 83 -16.48 -7.32 -0.10
N ILE A 84 -16.20 -6.24 0.63
CA ILE A 84 -17.23 -5.23 0.97
C ILE A 84 -17.76 -4.54 -0.29
N ARG A 85 -16.89 -4.20 -1.26
CA ARG A 85 -17.32 -3.65 -2.56
C ARG A 85 -18.24 -4.61 -3.32
N SER A 86 -17.87 -5.89 -3.38
CA SER A 86 -18.67 -6.92 -4.04
C SER A 86 -20.05 -7.07 -3.39
N LEU A 87 -20.11 -7.11 -2.06
CA LEU A 87 -21.35 -7.17 -1.28
C LEU A 87 -22.26 -5.96 -1.53
N ARG A 88 -21.68 -4.75 -1.61
CA ARG A 88 -22.42 -3.52 -1.92
C ARG A 88 -23.05 -3.57 -3.31
N ASN A 89 -22.27 -3.98 -4.31
CA ASN A 89 -22.72 -4.04 -5.70
C ASN A 89 -23.74 -5.18 -5.93
N GLY A 90 -23.73 -6.19 -5.06
CA GLY A 90 -24.41 -7.45 -5.30
C GLY A 90 -25.82 -7.58 -4.77
N LYS A 91 -26.25 -6.85 -3.70
CA LYS A 91 -27.58 -7.06 -3.05
C LYS A 91 -27.93 -6.20 -1.82
N MET A 92 -27.04 -5.36 -1.29
CA MET A 92 -27.31 -4.66 -0.02
C MET A 92 -27.87 -3.25 -0.22
N GLU A 93 -29.20 -3.15 -0.18
CA GLU A 93 -29.94 -1.89 -0.30
C GLU A 93 -30.20 -1.24 1.06
N GLY A 94 -30.56 0.05 1.01
CA GLY A 94 -31.00 0.80 2.18
C GLY A 94 -29.91 1.02 3.23
N GLU A 95 -30.30 0.95 4.49
CA GLU A 95 -29.49 1.37 5.64
C GLU A 95 -28.26 0.47 5.87
N VAL A 96 -28.38 -0.84 5.60
CA VAL A 96 -27.27 -1.80 5.73
C VAL A 96 -26.13 -1.46 4.77
N GLY A 97 -26.44 -1.18 3.50
CA GLY A 97 -25.43 -0.80 2.51
C GLY A 97 -24.71 0.50 2.88
N ARG A 98 -25.42 1.43 3.53
CA ARG A 98 -24.84 2.68 4.03
C ARG A 98 -23.90 2.43 5.21
N HIS A 99 -24.27 1.59 6.19
CA HIS A 99 -23.37 1.22 7.27
C HIS A 99 -22.09 0.56 6.76
N LEU A 100 -22.20 -0.39 5.82
CA LEU A 100 -21.02 -1.01 5.21
C LEU A 100 -20.13 0.00 4.49
N THR A 101 -20.72 0.98 3.81
CA THR A 101 -19.98 2.06 3.14
C THR A 101 -19.18 2.91 4.14
N LEU A 102 -19.78 3.24 5.28
CA LEU A 102 -19.11 3.96 6.35
C LEU A 102 -18.00 3.12 7.00
N TRP A 103 -18.25 1.84 7.26
CA TRP A 103 -17.23 0.94 7.81
C TRP A 103 -16.07 0.74 6.84
N LEU A 104 -16.34 0.67 5.52
CA LEU A 104 -15.29 0.63 4.50
C LEU A 104 -14.38 1.85 4.58
N TYR A 105 -14.95 3.06 4.69
CA TYR A 105 -14.16 4.27 4.91
C TYR A 105 -13.31 4.17 6.17
N GLY A 106 -13.92 3.78 7.30
CA GLY A 106 -13.21 3.61 8.57
C GLY A 106 -12.05 2.62 8.47
N HIS A 107 -12.27 1.48 7.82
CA HIS A 107 -11.26 0.45 7.61
C HIS A 107 -10.08 0.97 6.77
N ILE A 108 -10.36 1.68 5.67
CA ILE A 108 -9.32 2.23 4.79
C ILE A 108 -8.43 3.23 5.53
N VAL A 109 -9.03 4.21 6.23
CA VAL A 109 -8.25 5.28 6.87
C VAL A 109 -7.48 4.80 8.10
N GLU A 110 -7.88 3.68 8.71
CA GLU A 110 -7.21 3.06 9.85
C GLU A 110 -6.13 2.03 9.48
N ALA A 111 -6.15 1.52 8.24
CA ALA A 111 -5.14 0.57 7.79
C ALA A 111 -3.74 1.16 7.96
N SER A 112 -2.84 0.46 8.67
CA SER A 112 -1.53 1.01 9.03
C SER A 112 -0.56 1.00 7.85
N GLU A 113 -0.68 -0.02 7.01
CA GLU A 113 0.24 -0.39 5.95
C GLU A 113 0.40 0.73 4.92
N PRO A 114 -0.67 1.39 4.43
CA PRO A 114 -0.56 2.57 3.57
C PRO A 114 0.39 3.65 4.08
N TYR A 115 0.32 4.00 5.37
CA TYR A 115 1.20 5.00 5.97
C TYR A 115 2.63 4.47 6.08
N GLU A 116 2.74 3.25 6.58
CA GLU A 116 3.98 2.56 6.91
C GLU A 116 4.88 2.31 5.69
N PHE A 117 4.31 1.98 4.52
CA PHE A 117 5.10 1.81 3.30
C PHE A 117 5.46 3.17 2.66
N LEU A 118 4.55 4.16 2.64
CA LEU A 118 4.87 5.49 2.11
C LEU A 118 6.00 6.17 2.92
N ALA A 119 5.97 6.05 4.25
CA ALA A 119 7.02 6.60 5.10
C ALA A 119 8.39 5.96 4.80
N ASN A 120 8.42 4.68 4.44
CA ASN A 120 9.63 4.00 4.01
C ASN A 120 10.09 4.50 2.64
N LEU A 121 9.19 4.57 1.65
CA LEU A 121 9.53 5.07 0.31
C LEU A 121 10.08 6.50 0.38
N ILE A 122 9.44 7.40 1.12
CA ILE A 122 9.93 8.78 1.33
C ILE A 122 11.33 8.75 1.95
N ALA A 123 11.58 7.94 2.98
CA ALA A 123 12.93 7.80 3.56
C ALA A 123 13.96 7.41 2.50
N VAL A 124 13.64 6.40 1.70
CA VAL A 124 14.55 5.88 0.68
C VAL A 124 14.87 6.96 -0.35
N THR A 125 13.91 7.82 -0.73
CA THR A 125 14.19 8.96 -1.63
C THR A 125 15.24 9.95 -1.09
N CYS A 126 15.44 9.97 0.23
CA CYS A 126 16.44 10.77 0.93
C CYS A 126 17.71 9.96 1.29
N GLY A 127 17.88 8.76 0.72
CA GLY A 127 18.99 7.86 1.03
C GLY A 127 18.85 7.14 2.38
N GLY A 128 17.66 7.16 3.00
CA GLY A 128 17.33 6.36 4.19
C GLY A 128 17.30 4.86 3.90
N ARG A 129 17.01 4.07 4.93
CA ARG A 129 16.81 2.61 4.81
C ARG A 129 15.36 2.25 5.02
N PHE A 130 15.00 1.07 4.54
CA PHE A 130 13.78 0.41 5.00
C PHE A 130 13.86 0.17 6.51
N GLU A 131 12.78 0.52 7.21
CA GLU A 131 12.56 0.15 8.60
C GLU A 131 11.25 -0.64 8.69
N SER A 132 11.29 -1.72 9.47
CA SER A 132 10.11 -2.58 9.66
C SER A 132 8.99 -1.90 10.42
N GLU A 133 9.20 -0.72 11.02
CA GLU A 133 8.17 0.03 11.74
C GLU A 133 8.53 1.52 11.76
N ARG A 134 7.83 2.32 10.96
CA ARG A 134 8.03 3.77 10.85
C ARG A 134 7.15 4.54 11.84
N PHE A 135 6.05 3.95 12.27
CA PHE A 135 5.12 4.52 13.24
C PHE A 135 5.00 3.61 14.48
N PRO A 136 6.05 3.50 15.31
CA PRO A 136 6.01 2.67 16.49
C PRO A 136 4.89 3.11 17.45
N PRO A 137 4.30 2.17 18.20
CA PRO A 137 3.30 2.50 19.20
C PRO A 137 3.90 3.41 20.28
N ARG A 138 3.01 4.13 20.96
CA ARG A 138 3.36 4.93 22.13
C ARG A 138 3.88 4.04 23.27
N PRO A 139 4.54 4.60 24.30
CA PRO A 139 5.02 3.82 25.45
C PRO A 139 3.95 2.99 26.16
N ASN A 140 2.68 3.40 26.08
CA ASN A 140 1.53 2.66 26.62
C ASN A 140 0.99 1.57 25.67
N GLY A 141 1.69 1.29 24.57
CA GLY A 141 1.29 0.32 23.55
C GLY A 141 0.24 0.83 22.55
N ALA A 142 -0.31 2.04 22.72
CA ALA A 142 -1.33 2.55 21.82
C ALA A 142 -0.74 2.92 20.45
N PRO A 143 -1.39 2.56 19.33
CA PRO A 143 -0.93 2.97 18.00
C PRO A 143 -1.05 4.48 17.83
N LEU A 144 -0.23 5.04 16.94
CA LEU A 144 -0.39 6.44 16.52
C LEU A 144 -1.68 6.59 15.71
N SER A 145 -2.45 7.64 15.98
CA SER A 145 -3.65 7.97 15.20
C SER A 145 -3.28 8.36 13.77
N PRO A 146 -4.15 8.13 12.78
CA PRO A 146 -3.89 8.53 11.39
C PRO A 146 -3.49 10.00 11.24
N SER A 147 -4.14 10.95 11.93
CA SER A 147 -3.75 12.37 11.89
C SER A 147 -2.25 12.60 12.14
N ILE A 148 -1.68 11.92 13.14
CA ILE A 148 -0.26 12.05 13.51
C ILE A 148 0.63 11.41 12.44
N LYS A 149 0.20 10.27 11.87
CA LYS A 149 0.93 9.62 10.78
C LYS A 149 0.96 10.51 9.53
N ILE A 150 -0.18 11.10 9.16
CA ILE A 150 -0.33 12.02 8.02
C ILE A 150 0.51 13.29 8.23
N GLU A 151 0.50 13.87 9.42
CA GLU A 151 1.32 15.05 9.76
C GLU A 151 2.82 14.76 9.58
N ARG A 152 3.31 13.66 10.18
CA ARG A 152 4.71 13.24 10.04
C ARG A 152 5.09 12.90 8.59
N LEU A 153 4.20 12.26 7.85
CA LEU A 153 4.41 12.01 6.42
C LEU A 153 4.55 13.33 5.66
N ALA A 154 3.70 14.31 5.95
CA ALA A 154 3.74 15.61 5.26
C ALA A 154 5.06 16.35 5.53
N GLU A 155 5.55 16.31 6.77
CA GLU A 155 6.88 16.84 7.13
C GLU A 155 7.99 16.15 6.32
N GLN A 156 8.04 14.81 6.38
CA GLN A 156 9.05 14.01 5.66
C GLN A 156 8.98 14.20 4.14
N ALA A 157 7.77 14.26 3.58
CA ALA A 157 7.54 14.48 2.17
C ALA A 157 8.02 15.87 1.71
N THR A 158 7.79 16.88 2.54
CA THR A 158 8.29 18.24 2.28
C THR A 158 9.81 18.28 2.27
N GLU A 159 10.45 17.66 3.26
CA GLU A 159 11.92 17.54 3.33
C GLU A 159 12.50 16.77 2.13
N ALA A 160 11.78 15.75 1.64
CA ALA A 160 12.15 14.99 0.45
C ALA A 160 11.93 15.75 -0.88
N GLY A 161 11.26 16.91 -0.85
CA GLY A 161 10.86 17.64 -2.05
C GLY A 161 9.72 16.97 -2.83
N LEU A 162 8.87 16.20 -2.15
CA LEU A 162 7.73 15.47 -2.72
C LEU A 162 6.43 15.72 -1.92
N PRO A 163 6.06 16.97 -1.61
CA PRO A 163 4.93 17.26 -0.70
C PRO A 163 3.59 16.65 -1.16
N ASP A 164 3.38 16.54 -2.48
CA ASP A 164 2.14 16.07 -3.07
C ASP A 164 1.82 14.59 -2.74
N VAL A 165 2.83 13.78 -2.40
CA VAL A 165 2.65 12.35 -2.07
C VAL A 165 1.67 12.11 -0.92
N VAL A 166 1.48 13.09 -0.03
CA VAL A 166 0.63 12.98 1.17
C VAL A 166 -0.77 13.59 0.96
N VAL A 167 -0.95 14.38 -0.09
CA VAL A 167 -2.25 15.02 -0.43
C VAL A 167 -3.40 14.01 -0.48
N PRO A 168 -3.26 12.83 -1.10
CA PRO A 168 -4.33 11.81 -1.11
C PRO A 168 -4.82 11.42 0.28
N MET A 169 -3.91 11.30 1.24
CA MET A 169 -4.25 10.94 2.63
C MET A 169 -4.90 12.11 3.37
N GLN A 170 -4.41 13.34 3.15
CA GLN A 170 -4.98 14.55 3.75
C GLN A 170 -6.42 14.79 3.28
N GLU A 171 -6.69 14.61 1.99
CA GLU A 171 -8.02 14.81 1.42
C GLU A 171 -9.02 13.69 1.77
N ALA A 172 -8.53 12.47 1.99
CA ALA A 172 -9.35 11.34 2.44
C ALA A 172 -9.64 11.39 3.95
N TRP A 173 -8.80 12.06 4.75
CA TRP A 173 -8.91 12.07 6.20
C TRP A 173 -9.87 13.14 6.72
N ASN A 174 -10.92 12.70 7.39
CA ASN A 174 -11.74 13.56 8.25
C ASN A 174 -11.83 12.94 9.65
N ARG A 175 -11.21 13.62 10.63
CA ARG A 175 -11.12 13.17 12.03
C ARG A 175 -12.49 12.92 12.65
N ASP A 176 -13.41 13.86 12.47
CA ASP A 176 -14.68 13.86 13.18
C ASP A 176 -15.62 12.79 12.57
N PHE A 177 -15.64 12.69 11.24
CA PHE A 177 -16.34 11.62 10.51
C PHE A 177 -15.80 10.23 10.87
N ARG A 178 -14.47 10.07 10.87
CA ARG A 178 -13.82 8.81 11.28
C ARG A 178 -14.17 8.45 12.72
N ASN A 179 -14.07 9.39 13.65
CA ASN A 179 -14.32 9.11 15.06
C ASN A 179 -15.75 8.67 15.29
N ALA A 180 -16.70 9.33 14.63
CA ALA A 180 -18.10 8.93 14.69
C ALA A 180 -18.30 7.49 14.20
N ILE A 181 -17.70 7.12 13.07
CA ILE A 181 -17.82 5.76 12.52
C ILE A 181 -17.19 4.71 13.45
N PHE A 182 -15.96 4.96 13.91
CA PHE A 182 -15.20 3.99 14.71
C PHE A 182 -15.78 3.76 16.10
N HIS A 183 -16.41 4.79 16.68
CA HIS A 183 -17.08 4.70 17.98
C HIS A 183 -18.59 4.45 17.87
N ALA A 184 -19.12 4.27 16.66
CA ALA A 184 -20.55 4.19 16.39
C ALA A 184 -21.36 5.39 16.95
N ASP A 185 -20.73 6.56 17.04
CA ASP A 185 -21.31 7.84 17.50
C ASP A 185 -22.02 8.60 16.35
N TYR A 186 -22.78 7.88 15.52
CA TYR A 186 -23.55 8.44 14.41
C TYR A 186 -24.96 7.85 14.29
N SER A 187 -25.82 8.54 13.54
CA SER A 187 -27.13 8.06 13.14
C SER A 187 -27.38 8.35 11.66
N LEU A 188 -28.07 7.43 11.00
CA LEU A 188 -28.53 7.62 9.63
C LEU A 188 -29.95 8.20 9.67
N HIS A 189 -30.19 9.28 8.93
CA HIS A 189 -31.52 9.89 8.84
C HIS A 189 -31.75 10.46 7.45
N GLY A 190 -32.77 9.95 6.74
CA GLY A 190 -32.92 10.26 5.32
C GLY A 190 -31.64 9.89 4.57
N SER A 191 -31.05 10.83 3.84
CA SER A 191 -29.77 10.64 3.14
C SER A 191 -28.54 11.10 3.94
N GLU A 192 -28.72 11.62 5.15
CA GLU A 192 -27.67 12.25 5.97
C GLU A 192 -26.99 11.26 6.91
N VAL A 193 -25.76 11.61 7.31
CA VAL A 193 -25.04 10.99 8.44
C VAL A 193 -24.89 12.05 9.52
N ARG A 194 -25.51 11.82 10.68
CA ARG A 194 -25.51 12.77 11.80
C ARG A 194 -24.57 12.27 12.88
N THR A 195 -23.70 13.14 13.38
CA THR A 195 -22.71 12.82 14.42
C THR A 195 -23.00 13.62 15.68
N ILE A 196 -22.56 13.11 16.84
CA ILE A 196 -22.88 13.71 18.14
C ILE A 196 -21.68 14.44 18.76
N ARG A 197 -20.44 14.01 18.43
CA ARG A 197 -19.20 14.56 19.01
C ARG A 197 -18.09 14.73 17.96
N PRO A 198 -17.96 15.92 17.34
CA PRO A 198 -18.86 17.08 17.44
C PRO A 198 -20.23 16.81 16.81
N VAL A 199 -21.21 17.67 17.09
CA VAL A 199 -22.48 17.65 16.36
C VAL A 199 -22.23 18.16 14.95
N HIS A 200 -22.39 17.29 13.95
CA HIS A 200 -22.31 17.64 12.53
C HIS A 200 -23.30 16.80 11.73
N VAL A 201 -23.88 17.39 10.70
CA VAL A 201 -24.77 16.72 9.74
C VAL A 201 -24.06 16.65 8.41
N TYR A 202 -23.49 15.50 8.10
CA TYR A 202 -22.89 15.24 6.79
C TYR A 202 -24.01 15.01 5.78
N SER A 203 -24.01 15.78 4.70
CA SER A 203 -24.87 15.50 3.56
C SER A 203 -24.46 14.17 2.90
N HIS A 204 -25.34 13.61 2.06
CA HIS A 204 -25.01 12.41 1.30
C HIS A 204 -23.74 12.60 0.45
N ASP A 205 -23.68 13.71 -0.28
CA ASP A 205 -22.57 14.03 -1.19
C ASP A 205 -21.25 14.25 -0.42
N GLU A 206 -21.30 14.91 0.73
CA GLU A 206 -20.13 15.11 1.60
C GLU A 206 -19.58 13.78 2.13
N ALA A 207 -20.46 12.92 2.68
CA ALA A 207 -20.07 11.61 3.17
C ALA A 207 -19.53 10.72 2.05
N MET A 208 -20.19 10.68 0.89
CA MET A 208 -19.75 9.89 -0.25
C MET A 208 -18.47 10.43 -0.86
N THR A 209 -18.23 11.75 -0.83
CA THR A 209 -16.96 12.34 -1.26
C THR A 209 -15.79 11.82 -0.42
N LEU A 210 -15.94 11.80 0.92
CA LEU A 210 -14.91 11.27 1.83
C LEU A 210 -14.66 9.77 1.59
N VAL A 211 -15.72 8.97 1.49
CA VAL A 211 -15.61 7.53 1.21
C VAL A 211 -14.88 7.27 -0.10
N ASN A 212 -15.29 7.94 -1.17
CA ASN A 212 -14.73 7.72 -2.50
C ASN A 212 -13.29 8.24 -2.63
N ARG A 213 -12.93 9.31 -1.92
CA ARG A 213 -11.52 9.75 -1.83
C ARG A 213 -10.66 8.76 -1.06
N ALA A 214 -11.15 8.21 0.06
CA ALA A 214 -10.44 7.15 0.76
C ALA A 214 -10.22 5.91 -0.14
N MET A 215 -11.27 5.50 -0.87
CA MET A 215 -11.15 4.42 -1.86
C MET A 215 -10.13 4.73 -2.96
N ALA A 216 -10.17 5.93 -3.54
CA ALA A 216 -9.22 6.33 -4.57
C ALA A 216 -7.77 6.35 -4.03
N CYS A 217 -7.56 6.80 -2.79
CA CYS A 217 -6.23 6.79 -2.16
C CYS A 217 -5.70 5.37 -1.99
N HIS A 218 -6.53 4.46 -1.46
CA HIS A 218 -6.16 3.06 -1.29
C HIS A 218 -5.88 2.36 -2.63
N GLU A 219 -6.72 2.60 -3.64
CA GLU A 219 -6.58 2.04 -4.98
C GLU A 219 -5.31 2.55 -5.66
N ALA A 220 -5.02 3.85 -5.59
CA ALA A 220 -3.80 4.43 -6.17
C ALA A 220 -2.53 3.77 -5.62
N ILE A 221 -2.48 3.60 -4.29
CA ILE A 221 -1.39 2.91 -3.60
C ILE A 221 -1.28 1.45 -4.07
N THR A 222 -2.41 0.75 -4.15
CA THR A 222 -2.46 -0.66 -4.57
C THR A 222 -1.94 -0.82 -5.99
N ILE A 223 -2.43 0.01 -6.93
CA ILE A 223 -2.03 -0.01 -8.34
C ILE A 223 -0.54 0.21 -8.48
N LEU A 224 0.02 1.24 -7.84
CA LEU A 224 1.45 1.54 -7.94
C LEU A 224 2.31 0.44 -7.34
N ARG A 225 1.91 -0.11 -6.20
CA ARG A 225 2.61 -1.25 -5.59
C ARG A 225 2.59 -2.47 -6.49
N THR A 226 1.41 -2.85 -6.98
CA THR A 226 1.23 -4.02 -7.85
C THR A 226 2.02 -3.87 -9.14
N ALA A 227 1.91 -2.72 -9.83
CA ALA A 227 2.66 -2.47 -11.07
C ALA A 227 4.18 -2.58 -10.88
N ASN A 228 4.71 -2.14 -9.73
CA ASN A 228 6.13 -2.27 -9.43
C ASN A 228 6.54 -3.71 -9.11
N ILE A 229 5.71 -4.47 -8.38
CA ILE A 229 5.92 -5.91 -8.13
C ILE A 229 5.93 -6.69 -9.46
N GLU A 230 4.91 -6.47 -10.30
CA GLU A 230 4.73 -7.14 -11.59
C GLU A 230 5.81 -6.74 -12.63
N SER A 231 6.50 -5.61 -12.43
CA SER A 231 7.59 -5.19 -13.31
C SER A 231 8.79 -6.16 -13.32
N TYR A 232 8.86 -7.09 -12.37
CA TYR A 232 9.89 -8.12 -12.29
C TYR A 232 9.40 -9.43 -12.93
N ALA A 233 9.62 -9.58 -14.24
CA ALA A 233 9.23 -10.78 -14.99
C ALA A 233 10.09 -12.03 -14.66
N GLY A 234 11.24 -11.85 -14.01
CA GLY A 234 12.13 -12.92 -13.61
C GLY A 234 13.19 -12.43 -12.62
N PRO A 235 13.98 -13.35 -12.03
CA PRO A 235 15.00 -12.99 -11.05
C PRO A 235 16.02 -12.02 -11.64
N VAL A 236 16.36 -10.99 -10.88
CA VAL A 236 17.38 -10.00 -11.23
C VAL A 236 18.34 -9.82 -10.07
N ILE A 237 19.60 -9.54 -10.40
CA ILE A 237 20.64 -9.23 -9.41
C ILE A 237 20.73 -7.72 -9.25
N ILE A 238 20.61 -7.25 -8.01
CA ILE A 238 20.61 -5.84 -7.63
C ILE A 238 21.69 -5.58 -6.58
N PRO A 239 22.24 -4.35 -6.48
CA PRO A 239 23.13 -4.01 -5.39
C PRO A 239 22.41 -4.10 -4.03
N CYS A 240 23.06 -4.69 -3.04
CA CYS A 240 22.58 -4.60 -1.66
C CYS A 240 22.82 -3.20 -1.09
N ASP A 241 22.01 -2.76 -0.12
CA ASP A 241 22.34 -1.53 0.61
C ASP A 241 23.67 -1.73 1.37
N PRO A 242 24.66 -0.83 1.23
CA PRO A 242 25.96 -0.98 1.87
C PRO A 242 25.92 -0.89 3.41
N ARG A 243 24.77 -0.55 4.00
CA ARG A 243 24.51 -0.53 5.43
C ARG A 243 23.68 -1.74 5.89
N PHE A 244 23.25 -2.60 4.97
CA PHE A 244 22.65 -3.90 5.28
C PHE A 244 23.75 -4.96 5.48
N SER A 245 24.74 -4.98 4.59
CA SER A 245 25.88 -5.89 4.68
C SER A 245 27.21 -5.16 4.95
N GLY A 246 28.09 -5.83 5.69
CA GLY A 246 29.49 -5.41 5.85
C GLY A 246 30.37 -5.64 4.62
N ASN A 247 29.88 -6.37 3.60
CA ASN A 247 30.57 -6.54 2.34
C ASN A 247 30.09 -5.46 1.33
N PRO A 248 30.95 -4.49 0.96
CA PRO A 248 30.56 -3.36 0.10
C PRO A 248 30.22 -3.74 -1.34
N GLY A 249 30.58 -4.96 -1.78
CA GLY A 249 30.24 -5.49 -3.10
C GLY A 249 29.11 -6.51 -3.07
N GLU A 250 28.39 -6.64 -1.95
CA GLU A 250 27.32 -7.61 -1.85
C GLU A 250 26.16 -7.28 -2.80
N MET A 251 25.75 -8.31 -3.53
CA MET A 251 24.61 -8.25 -4.43
C MET A 251 23.48 -9.11 -3.84
N ALA A 252 22.26 -8.77 -4.21
CA ALA A 252 21.07 -9.48 -3.82
C ALA A 252 20.32 -9.97 -5.07
N THR A 253 19.72 -11.14 -4.99
CA THR A 253 18.87 -11.69 -6.04
C THR A 253 17.42 -11.47 -5.65
N VAL A 254 16.66 -10.80 -6.52
CA VAL A 254 15.20 -10.66 -6.38
C VAL A 254 14.55 -12.02 -6.64
N ILE A 255 13.74 -12.48 -5.68
CA ILE A 255 12.93 -13.68 -5.80
C ILE A 255 11.62 -13.30 -6.48
N VAL A 256 11.30 -13.99 -7.57
CA VAL A 256 10.10 -13.76 -8.39
C VAL A 256 9.20 -14.98 -8.34
N ARG A 257 7.89 -14.74 -8.24
CA ARG A 257 6.85 -15.75 -8.45
C ARG A 257 6.31 -15.63 -9.87
N GLU A 258 6.30 -16.74 -10.60
CA GLU A 258 5.81 -16.79 -11.98
C GLU A 258 4.37 -16.27 -12.07
N GLY A 259 4.12 -15.39 -13.05
CA GLY A 259 2.82 -14.74 -13.26
C GLY A 259 2.42 -13.70 -12.22
N PHE A 260 3.23 -13.45 -11.19
CA PHE A 260 2.93 -12.47 -10.13
C PHE A 260 3.98 -11.36 -10.00
N GLY A 261 5.27 -11.67 -10.11
CA GLY A 261 6.35 -10.71 -9.97
C GLY A 261 7.17 -10.87 -8.69
N ALA A 262 7.82 -9.80 -8.23
CA ALA A 262 8.73 -9.84 -7.08
C ALA A 262 8.01 -10.16 -5.76
N VAL A 263 8.55 -11.11 -5.00
CA VAL A 263 7.99 -11.56 -3.70
C VAL A 263 9.00 -11.51 -2.56
N GLY A 264 10.29 -11.41 -2.87
CA GLY A 264 11.34 -11.32 -1.86
C GLY A 264 12.69 -10.99 -2.46
N ILE A 265 13.70 -10.94 -1.61
CA ILE A 265 15.11 -10.80 -1.97
C ILE A 265 15.90 -11.84 -1.15
N LYS A 266 16.95 -12.39 -1.76
CA LYS A 266 17.96 -13.21 -1.09
C LYS A 266 19.37 -12.72 -1.42
N ASP A 267 20.38 -13.23 -0.72
CA ASP A 267 21.77 -13.07 -1.13
C ASP A 267 22.00 -13.60 -2.56
N ALA A 268 23.02 -13.07 -3.24
CA ALA A 268 23.50 -13.59 -4.52
C ALA A 268 24.71 -14.54 -4.37
N TRP A 269 24.94 -15.13 -3.19
CA TRP A 269 26.11 -15.96 -2.97
C TRP A 269 26.05 -17.27 -3.75
N THR A 270 27.21 -17.67 -4.26
CA THR A 270 27.43 -19.00 -4.81
C THR A 270 27.62 -20.03 -3.69
N GLU A 271 27.41 -21.31 -3.99
CA GLU A 271 27.70 -22.40 -3.03
C GLU A 271 29.14 -22.36 -2.50
N VAL A 272 30.09 -21.96 -3.36
CA VAL A 272 31.51 -21.81 -3.00
C VAL A 272 31.74 -20.68 -2.00
N GLU A 273 31.03 -19.56 -2.15
CA GLU A 273 31.12 -18.41 -1.24
C GLU A 273 30.47 -18.71 0.11
N ILE A 274 29.34 -19.42 0.10
CA ILE A 274 28.67 -19.92 1.31
C ILE A 274 29.61 -20.89 2.05
N ALA A 275 30.23 -21.84 1.33
CA ALA A 275 31.21 -22.77 1.91
C ALA A 275 32.47 -22.07 2.48
N ARG A 276 32.76 -20.84 2.04
CA ARG A 276 33.83 -19.98 2.57
C ARG A 276 33.40 -19.09 3.73
N GLY A 277 32.15 -19.21 4.18
CA GLY A 277 31.62 -18.50 5.36
C GLY A 277 30.76 -17.28 5.03
N CYS A 278 30.36 -17.06 3.77
CA CYS A 278 29.33 -16.06 3.48
C CYS A 278 28.00 -16.52 4.08
N ILE A 279 27.29 -15.59 4.73
CA ILE A 279 26.04 -15.89 5.43
C ILE A 279 24.89 -15.66 4.46
N PRO A 280 24.11 -16.72 4.10
CA PRO A 280 22.94 -16.55 3.26
C PRO A 280 21.83 -15.82 4.03
N TYR A 281 21.01 -15.06 3.31
CA TYR A 281 19.82 -14.43 3.85
C TYR A 281 18.72 -14.44 2.82
N ARG A 282 17.48 -14.34 3.31
CA ARG A 282 16.31 -14.08 2.50
C ARG A 282 15.28 -13.32 3.31
N PHE A 283 14.53 -12.44 2.67
CA PHE A 283 13.36 -11.80 3.26
C PHE A 283 12.34 -11.51 2.17
N GLY A 284 11.06 -11.59 2.51
CA GLY A 284 9.99 -11.46 1.54
C GLY A 284 8.66 -11.99 2.08
N ARG A 285 7.69 -12.12 1.17
CA ARG A 285 6.35 -12.65 1.42
C ARG A 285 6.22 -14.01 0.76
N PHE A 286 6.41 -15.05 1.55
CA PHE A 286 6.38 -16.44 1.11
C PHE A 286 5.24 -17.20 1.78
N THR A 287 4.65 -18.16 1.07
CA THR A 287 3.83 -19.19 1.70
C THR A 287 4.70 -20.21 2.44
N TYR A 288 4.06 -21.10 3.17
CA TYR A 288 4.76 -22.19 3.84
C TYR A 288 5.45 -23.11 2.83
N GLU A 289 4.79 -23.44 1.71
CA GLU A 289 5.32 -24.28 0.64
C GLU A 289 6.52 -23.61 -0.05
N GLU A 290 6.42 -22.30 -0.33
CA GLU A 290 7.52 -21.53 -0.91
C GLU A 290 8.72 -21.46 0.05
N MET A 291 8.49 -21.35 1.35
CA MET A 291 9.55 -21.42 2.36
C MET A 291 10.26 -22.77 2.32
N GLN A 292 9.52 -23.89 2.23
CA GLN A 292 10.10 -25.22 2.10
C GLN A 292 10.94 -25.35 0.82
N MET A 293 10.44 -24.87 -0.32
CA MET A 293 11.20 -24.87 -1.58
C MET A 293 12.52 -24.09 -1.47
N LEU A 294 12.51 -22.94 -0.80
CA LEU A 294 13.68 -22.11 -0.58
C LEU A 294 14.66 -22.71 0.44
N GLU A 295 14.19 -23.57 1.35
CA GLU A 295 15.05 -24.33 2.28
C GLU A 295 15.73 -25.52 1.59
N GLU A 296 14.99 -26.22 0.75
CA GLU A 296 15.51 -27.34 -0.05
C GLU A 296 16.50 -26.87 -1.13
N ASN A 297 16.25 -25.70 -1.72
CA ASN A 297 17.12 -25.09 -2.71
C ASN A 297 17.37 -23.59 -2.42
N PRO A 298 18.42 -23.25 -1.63
CA PRO A 298 18.76 -21.87 -1.31
C PRO A 298 19.15 -20.99 -2.52
N ALA A 299 19.49 -21.61 -3.65
CA ALA A 299 19.80 -20.91 -4.90
C ALA A 299 18.53 -20.56 -5.71
N LEU A 300 17.37 -21.12 -5.35
CA LEU A 300 16.10 -20.86 -6.00
C LEU A 300 15.74 -19.37 -5.89
N ALA A 301 15.47 -18.75 -7.03
CA ALA A 301 14.99 -17.37 -7.10
C ALA A 301 13.73 -17.21 -7.97
N LEU A 302 13.31 -18.25 -8.67
CA LEU A 302 12.05 -18.29 -9.41
C LEU A 302 11.14 -19.32 -8.76
N LEU A 303 10.04 -18.86 -8.17
CA LEU A 303 9.00 -19.69 -7.58
C LEU A 303 7.91 -19.97 -8.62
N PRO A 304 7.28 -21.16 -8.60
CA PRO A 304 6.18 -21.47 -9.50
C PRO A 304 4.99 -20.54 -9.26
N ALA A 305 4.10 -20.45 -10.24
CA ALA A 305 2.82 -19.76 -10.09
C ALA A 305 2.00 -20.41 -8.95
N LYS A 306 1.18 -19.59 -8.28
CA LYS A 306 0.18 -20.11 -7.33
C LYS A 306 -1.03 -20.60 -8.11
N ASP A 307 -1.51 -21.79 -7.76
CA ASP A 307 -2.81 -22.31 -8.17
C ASP A 307 -3.96 -21.54 -7.50
#